data_AF-A0A7R9ZU48-F1
#
_entry.id   AF-A0A7R9ZU48-F1
#
_cell.length_a   1.000
_cell.length_b   1.000
_cell.length_c   1.000
_cell.angle_alpha   90.00
_cell.angle_beta   90.00
_cell.angle_gamma   90.00
#
_symmetry.space_group_name_H-M   'P 1'
#
loop_
_entity.id
_entity.type
_entity.pdbx_description
1 polymer ?
#
loop_
_entity_poly.entity_id
_entity_poly.type
_entity_poly.pdbx_seq_one_letter_code
_entity_poly.pdbx_strand_id
1 'polypeptide(L)'
;PALKTIHDDDDNNNNKILFQLESEDAPNCKNTGSADDIDTTLVTQLSDDRLWMMQHHCKRYGPHAISIAVYSNATSQHIVDELLEMGCNIQGRDNSQTTDSGALVSVQVLDAQTHGAWNNYPVNELRNLALKGVSTTHITY
;
A
#
# COMPACT_ATOMS: atom_id res chain seq x y z
N PRO A 1 31.07 -6.72 18.33
CA PRO A 1 31.30 -7.48 17.08
C PRO A 1 31.77 -6.51 15.99
N ALA A 2 32.91 -6.81 15.36
CA ALA A 2 33.71 -5.84 14.61
C ALA A 2 33.06 -5.40 13.28
N LEU A 3 33.12 -4.09 13.03
CA LEU A 3 32.78 -3.44 11.76
C LEU A 3 33.70 -3.97 10.64
N LYS A 4 33.11 -4.50 9.57
CA LYS A 4 33.83 -4.88 8.35
C LYS A 4 33.42 -3.93 7.23
N THR A 5 34.28 -2.94 6.98
CA THR A 5 34.13 -1.96 5.90
C THR A 5 34.43 -2.61 4.56
N ILE A 6 33.52 -2.53 3.60
CA ILE A 6 33.79 -2.87 2.20
C ILE A 6 34.19 -1.57 1.51
N HIS A 7 35.40 -1.50 0.97
CA HIS A 7 35.89 -0.37 0.18
C HIS A 7 35.67 -0.70 -1.30
N ASP A 8 34.75 0.03 -1.92
CA ASP A 8 34.77 0.21 -3.38
C ASP A 8 35.71 1.39 -3.69
N ASP A 9 36.81 1.06 -4.35
CA ASP A 9 37.75 1.99 -4.96
C ASP A 9 37.26 2.28 -6.38
N ASP A 10 36.70 3.46 -6.62
CA ASP A 10 36.91 4.22 -7.86
C ASP A 10 36.41 5.67 -7.75
N ASP A 11 37.38 6.57 -7.94
CA ASP A 11 37.40 7.94 -8.45
C ASP A 11 36.34 9.04 -8.11
N ASN A 12 36.87 10.05 -7.42
CA ASN A 12 36.70 11.49 -7.69
C ASN A 12 35.28 12.07 -7.87
N ASN A 13 34.54 12.18 -6.76
CA ASN A 13 33.78 13.39 -6.44
C ASN A 13 33.54 13.47 -4.93
N ASN A 14 33.80 14.63 -4.31
CA ASN A 14 33.85 14.84 -2.86
C ASN A 14 32.48 14.77 -2.14
N ASN A 15 31.86 13.60 -2.18
CA ASN A 15 30.89 13.11 -1.21
C ASN A 15 30.75 11.60 -1.44
N LYS A 16 31.72 10.83 -0.93
CA LYS A 16 31.62 9.37 -0.90
C LYS A 16 30.51 9.04 0.11
N ILE A 17 29.28 8.85 -0.38
CA ILE A 17 28.17 8.38 0.45
C ILE A 17 28.56 6.98 0.90
N LEU A 18 29.08 6.88 2.12
CA LEU A 18 29.34 5.60 2.76
C LEU A 18 28.01 4.87 2.84
N PHE A 19 27.98 3.63 2.36
CA PHE A 19 26.84 2.75 2.58
C PHE A 19 26.58 2.64 4.09
N GLN A 20 25.40 3.07 4.52
CA GLN A 20 24.98 2.98 5.91
C GLN A 20 24.12 1.72 6.05
N LEU A 21 24.55 0.82 6.94
CA LEU A 21 23.79 -0.38 7.30
C LEU A 21 22.58 -0.05 8.17
N GLU A 22 22.62 1.09 8.85
CA GLU A 22 21.62 1.56 9.80
C GLU A 22 21.15 2.95 9.38
N SER A 23 19.83 3.17 9.42
CA SER A 23 19.23 4.49 9.21
C SER A 23 18.64 4.95 10.53
N GLU A 24 18.90 6.21 10.93
CA GLU A 24 18.30 6.79 12.14
C GLU A 24 16.77 6.81 12.06
N ASP A 25 16.22 6.86 10.85
CA ASP A 25 14.78 6.86 10.55
C ASP A 25 14.24 5.46 10.18
N ALA A 26 14.99 4.39 10.49
CA ALA A 26 14.52 3.04 10.20
C ALA A 26 13.25 2.71 11.03
N PRO A 27 12.22 2.10 10.42
CA PRO A 27 11.02 1.72 11.14
C PRO A 27 11.31 0.61 12.16
N ASN A 28 10.70 0.72 13.34
CA ASN A 28 10.76 -0.34 14.35
C ASN A 28 10.02 -1.58 13.84
N CYS A 29 10.77 -2.63 13.53
CA CYS A 29 10.22 -3.91 13.07
C CYS A 29 9.95 -4.84 14.26
N LYS A 30 8.90 -5.66 14.15
CA LYS A 30 8.63 -6.77 15.09
C LYS A 30 9.06 -8.08 14.44
N ASN A 31 9.63 -8.99 15.21
CA ASN A 31 9.91 -10.34 14.72
C ASN A 31 8.59 -11.01 14.30
N THR A 32 8.54 -11.47 13.05
CA THR A 32 7.50 -12.37 12.57
C THR A 32 7.65 -13.70 13.30
N GLY A 33 6.57 -14.21 13.90
CA GLY A 33 6.65 -15.42 14.74
C GLY A 33 6.95 -16.66 13.91
N SER A 34 6.12 -16.91 12.91
CA SER A 34 6.23 -18.03 11.98
C SER A 34 6.10 -17.55 10.52
N ALA A 35 6.48 -18.42 9.57
CA ALA A 35 6.28 -18.13 8.15
C ALA A 35 4.79 -17.99 7.78
N ASP A 36 3.90 -18.62 8.55
CA ASP A 36 2.45 -18.55 8.35
C ASP A 36 1.87 -17.18 8.72
N ASP A 37 2.63 -16.34 9.44
CA ASP A 37 2.25 -14.96 9.76
C ASP A 37 2.54 -13.98 8.59
N ILE A 38 3.16 -14.47 7.50
CA ILE A 38 3.51 -13.67 6.33
C ILE A 38 2.47 -13.90 5.24
N ASP A 39 1.79 -12.83 4.84
CA ASP A 39 0.82 -12.85 3.76
C ASP A 39 1.14 -11.82 2.67
N THR A 40 0.51 -11.97 1.51
CA THR A 40 0.63 -11.05 0.38
C THR A 40 -0.53 -10.07 0.33
N THR A 41 -0.22 -8.79 0.18
CA THR A 41 -1.23 -7.74 -0.02
C THR A 41 -1.22 -7.31 -1.48
N LEU A 42 -2.39 -7.35 -2.15
CA LEU A 42 -2.53 -6.75 -3.48
C LEU A 42 -2.54 -5.23 -3.34
N VAL A 43 -1.61 -4.55 -4.00
CA VAL A 43 -1.56 -3.09 -4.04
C VAL A 43 -1.98 -2.64 -5.43
N THR A 44 -3.03 -1.82 -5.51
CA THR A 44 -3.50 -1.30 -6.79
C THR A 44 -3.94 0.16 -6.67
N GLN A 45 -4.02 0.83 -7.81
CA GLN A 45 -4.51 2.18 -7.92
C GLN A 45 -5.65 2.21 -8.94
N LEU A 46 -6.70 2.97 -8.63
CA LEU A 46 -7.92 3.02 -9.41
C LEU A 46 -8.34 4.48 -9.59
N SER A 47 -9.03 4.75 -10.69
CA SER A 47 -9.84 5.95 -10.88
C SER A 47 -11.31 5.61 -10.61
N ASP A 48 -12.15 6.62 -10.42
CA ASP A 48 -13.60 6.43 -10.22
C ASP A 48 -14.25 5.50 -11.27
N ASP A 49 -13.94 5.68 -12.55
CA ASP A 49 -14.48 4.88 -13.66
C ASP A 49 -14.03 3.40 -13.63
N ARG A 50 -13.08 3.05 -12.77
CA ARG A 50 -12.50 1.71 -12.62
C ARG A 50 -12.81 1.06 -11.29
N LEU A 51 -13.52 1.75 -10.39
CA LEU A 51 -13.82 1.22 -9.05
C LEU A 51 -14.66 -0.06 -9.10
N TRP A 52 -15.52 -0.20 -10.12
CA TRP A 52 -16.35 -1.39 -10.36
C TRP A 52 -15.56 -2.72 -10.41
N MET A 53 -14.27 -2.69 -10.77
CA MET A 53 -13.43 -3.90 -10.78
C MET A 53 -13.25 -4.50 -9.38
N MET A 54 -13.43 -3.69 -8.33
CA MET A 54 -13.29 -4.13 -6.94
C MET A 54 -14.30 -5.19 -6.55
N GLN A 55 -15.50 -5.20 -7.14
CA GLN A 55 -16.47 -6.28 -6.95
C GLN A 55 -15.87 -7.66 -7.23
N HIS A 56 -15.02 -7.76 -8.25
CA HIS A 56 -14.34 -9.00 -8.61
C HIS A 56 -13.05 -9.22 -7.82
N HIS A 57 -12.27 -8.17 -7.58
CA HIS A 57 -11.03 -8.28 -6.81
C HIS A 57 -11.28 -8.71 -5.36
N CYS A 58 -12.28 -8.13 -4.70
CA CYS A 58 -12.61 -8.49 -3.32
C CYS A 58 -12.99 -9.96 -3.17
N LYS A 59 -13.75 -10.51 -4.14
CA LYS A 59 -14.14 -11.93 -4.15
C LYS A 59 -12.98 -12.85 -4.49
N ARG A 60 -12.14 -12.48 -5.46
CA ARG A 60 -11.06 -13.34 -5.95
C ARG A 60 -9.85 -13.36 -5.03
N TYR A 61 -9.54 -12.23 -4.40
CA TYR A 61 -8.34 -12.08 -3.58
C TYR A 61 -8.57 -12.48 -2.13
N GLY A 62 -9.84 -12.59 -1.69
CA GLY A 62 -10.17 -13.11 -0.38
C GLY A 62 -9.61 -14.52 -0.17
N PRO A 63 -9.00 -14.83 0.99
CA PRO A 63 -9.00 -14.05 2.23
C PRO A 63 -7.85 -13.01 2.38
N HIS A 64 -7.01 -12.84 1.36
CA HIS A 64 -5.83 -11.96 1.43
C HIS A 64 -6.21 -10.48 1.37
N ALA A 65 -5.35 -9.61 1.91
CA ALA A 65 -5.62 -8.17 1.98
C ALA A 65 -5.41 -7.45 0.62
N ILE A 66 -6.16 -6.38 0.39
CA ILE A 66 -5.95 -5.44 -0.72
C ILE A 66 -5.72 -4.06 -0.14
N SER A 67 -4.76 -3.30 -0.69
CA SER A 67 -4.59 -1.88 -0.42
C SER A 67 -4.79 -1.09 -1.71
N ILE A 68 -5.71 -0.12 -1.69
CA ILE A 68 -6.05 0.68 -2.87
C ILE A 68 -5.86 2.17 -2.63
N ALA A 69 -5.36 2.85 -3.66
CA ALA A 69 -5.47 4.29 -3.78
C ALA A 69 -6.46 4.64 -4.90
N VAL A 70 -7.47 5.47 -4.59
CA VAL A 70 -8.48 5.91 -5.54
C VAL A 70 -8.27 7.37 -5.89
N TYR A 71 -8.10 7.66 -7.17
CA TYR A 71 -8.07 9.02 -7.70
C TYR A 71 -9.49 9.46 -8.05
N SER A 72 -10.03 10.38 -7.26
CA SER A 72 -11.47 10.68 -7.24
C SER A 72 -11.74 12.14 -6.90
N ASN A 73 -12.87 12.67 -7.37
CA ASN A 73 -13.45 13.91 -6.82
C ASN A 73 -14.44 13.64 -5.67
N ALA A 74 -14.78 12.37 -5.44
CA ALA A 74 -15.67 11.97 -4.37
C ALA A 74 -14.95 11.94 -3.02
N THR A 75 -15.74 12.02 -1.95
CA THR A 75 -15.21 11.91 -0.60
C THR A 75 -14.80 10.47 -0.30
N SER A 76 -13.83 10.27 0.60
CA SER A 76 -13.45 8.93 1.06
C SER A 76 -14.63 8.12 1.60
N GLN A 77 -15.61 8.81 2.20
CA GLN A 77 -16.82 8.18 2.70
C GLN A 77 -17.66 7.58 1.55
N HIS A 78 -17.84 8.33 0.47
CA HIS A 78 -18.59 7.86 -0.70
C HIS A 78 -17.92 6.64 -1.35
N ILE A 79 -16.60 6.68 -1.54
CA ILE A 79 -15.85 5.55 -2.10
C ILE A 79 -15.96 4.30 -1.22
N VAL A 80 -15.89 4.47 0.11
CA VAL A 80 -16.06 3.36 1.05
C VAL A 80 -17.46 2.76 0.97
N ASP A 81 -18.50 3.59 0.92
CA ASP A 81 -19.88 3.12 0.82
C ASP A 81 -20.12 2.36 -0.50
N GLU A 82 -19.59 2.85 -1.62
CA GLU A 82 -19.67 2.16 -2.92
C GLU A 82 -18.96 0.80 -2.89
N LEU A 83 -17.80 0.70 -2.24
CA LEU A 83 -17.07 -0.55 -2.08
C LEU A 83 -17.82 -1.56 -1.19
N LEU A 84 -18.48 -1.07 -0.13
CA LEU A 84 -19.34 -1.91 0.73
C LEU A 84 -20.53 -2.45 -0.07
N GLU A 85 -21.17 -1.62 -0.89
CA GLU A 85 -22.26 -2.04 -1.80
C GLU A 85 -21.79 -3.07 -2.84
N MET A 86 -20.52 -3.01 -3.28
CA MET A 86 -19.90 -4.02 -4.14
C MET A 86 -19.57 -5.34 -3.42
N GLY A 87 -19.73 -5.38 -2.09
CA GLY A 87 -19.46 -6.56 -1.26
C GLY A 87 -18.00 -6.70 -0.81
N CYS A 88 -17.25 -5.60 -0.73
CA CYS A 88 -15.89 -5.60 -0.21
C CYS A 88 -15.87 -5.44 1.32
N ASN A 89 -14.95 -6.14 1.99
CA ASN A 89 -14.69 -5.94 3.42
C ASN A 89 -13.74 -4.76 3.59
N ILE A 90 -14.14 -3.68 4.29
CA ILE A 90 -13.31 -2.48 4.47
C ILE A 90 -12.68 -2.45 5.86
N GLN A 91 -11.38 -2.16 5.93
CA GLN A 91 -10.65 -2.05 7.20
C GLN A 91 -11.20 -0.93 8.08
N GLY A 92 -11.51 -1.24 9.34
CA GLY A 92 -11.98 -0.26 10.33
C GLY A 92 -13.43 0.19 10.15
N ARG A 93 -14.25 -0.55 9.39
CA ARG A 93 -15.65 -0.24 9.12
C ARG A 93 -16.56 -1.42 9.51
N ASP A 94 -17.85 -1.13 9.66
CA ASP A 94 -18.85 -2.17 9.87
C ASP A 94 -19.09 -2.91 8.55
N ASN A 95 -18.71 -4.18 8.54
CA ASN A 95 -18.84 -5.08 7.41
C ASN A 95 -20.04 -6.04 7.59
N SER A 96 -21.03 -5.70 8.42
CA SER A 96 -22.19 -6.57 8.67
C SER A 96 -23.01 -6.90 7.42
N GLN A 97 -22.82 -6.17 6.31
CA GLN A 97 -23.49 -6.41 5.03
C GLN A 97 -22.72 -7.36 4.10
N THR A 98 -21.48 -7.73 4.41
CA THR A 98 -20.69 -8.65 3.59
C THR A 98 -20.81 -10.06 4.13
N THR A 99 -21.46 -10.94 3.36
CA THR A 99 -21.68 -12.34 3.76
C THR A 99 -20.52 -13.27 3.41
N ASP A 100 -19.54 -12.78 2.66
CA ASP A 100 -18.47 -13.58 2.07
C ASP A 100 -17.12 -13.27 2.75
N SER A 101 -16.26 -14.29 2.86
CA SER A 101 -14.84 -14.19 3.28
C SER A 101 -13.97 -13.45 2.24
N GLY A 102 -14.46 -12.33 1.72
CA GLY A 102 -13.76 -11.50 0.76
C GLY A 102 -12.52 -10.82 1.36
N ALA A 103 -11.67 -10.31 0.48
CA ALA A 103 -10.47 -9.59 0.87
C ALA A 103 -10.75 -8.41 1.79
N LEU A 104 -9.93 -8.23 2.82
CA LEU A 104 -9.92 -7.01 3.63
C LEU A 104 -9.23 -5.89 2.85
N VAL A 105 -9.94 -4.79 2.61
CA VAL A 105 -9.51 -3.67 1.77
C VAL A 105 -9.16 -2.46 2.63
N SER A 106 -7.93 -1.96 2.48
CA SER A 106 -7.49 -0.66 2.95
C SER A 106 -7.69 0.37 1.84
N VAL A 107 -8.36 1.48 2.14
CA VAL A 107 -8.75 2.48 1.12
C VAL A 107 -8.09 3.82 1.45
N GLN A 108 -7.42 4.39 0.46
CA GLN A 108 -6.95 5.77 0.50
C GLN A 108 -7.50 6.51 -0.73
N VAL A 109 -7.87 7.77 -0.55
CA VAL A 109 -8.41 8.59 -1.64
C VAL A 109 -7.50 9.79 -1.85
N LEU A 110 -7.12 10.01 -3.11
CA LEU A 110 -6.41 11.20 -3.55
C LEU A 110 -7.40 12.09 -4.30
N ASP A 111 -7.64 13.28 -3.74
CA ASP A 111 -8.59 14.24 -4.29
C ASP A 111 -8.06 14.84 -5.61
N ALA A 112 -8.78 14.56 -6.69
CA ALA A 112 -8.46 15.03 -8.03
C ALA A 112 -8.60 16.55 -8.20
N GLN A 113 -9.38 17.24 -7.36
CA GLN A 113 -9.50 18.71 -7.41
C GLN A 113 -8.22 19.42 -6.98
N THR A 114 -7.45 18.80 -6.08
CA THR A 114 -6.27 19.41 -5.45
C THR A 114 -4.95 19.05 -6.13
N HIS A 115 -4.91 17.96 -6.92
CA HIS A 115 -3.68 17.37 -7.44
C HIS A 115 -3.39 17.65 -8.93
N GLY A 116 -3.96 18.72 -9.48
CA GLY A 116 -3.68 19.19 -10.84
C GLY A 116 -4.68 18.72 -11.88
N ALA A 117 -4.54 19.20 -13.12
CA ALA A 117 -5.49 18.94 -14.19
C ALA A 117 -5.69 17.43 -14.44
N TRP A 118 -6.93 17.04 -14.74
CA TRP A 118 -7.36 15.65 -15.04
C TRP A 118 -6.48 14.92 -16.08
N ASN A 119 -5.72 15.66 -16.90
CA ASN A 119 -4.81 15.10 -17.88
C ASN A 119 -3.48 14.56 -17.32
N ASN A 120 -3.18 14.75 -16.03
CA ASN A 120 -1.96 14.23 -15.39
C ASN A 120 -2.32 13.27 -14.26
N TYR A 121 -2.58 12.01 -14.61
CA TYR A 121 -2.89 10.96 -13.64
C TYR A 121 -1.67 10.71 -12.71
N PRO A 122 -1.76 10.98 -11.40
CA PRO A 122 -0.60 11.04 -10.50
C PRO A 122 -0.19 9.64 -10.01
N VAL A 123 0.41 8.85 -10.91
CA VAL A 123 0.76 7.43 -10.68
C VAL A 123 1.66 7.24 -9.46
N ASN A 124 2.65 8.11 -9.26
CA ASN A 124 3.63 7.93 -8.19
C ASN A 124 3.01 8.21 -6.82
N GLU A 125 2.18 9.25 -6.74
CA GLU A 125 1.45 9.63 -5.55
C GLU A 125 0.46 8.53 -5.17
N LEU A 126 -0.31 8.01 -6.13
CA LEU A 126 -1.26 6.93 -5.90
C LEU A 126 -0.57 5.63 -5.47
N ARG A 127 0.53 5.27 -6.12
CA ARG A 127 1.33 4.10 -5.72
C ARG A 127 1.81 4.23 -4.27
N ASN A 128 2.41 5.38 -3.93
CA ASN A 128 2.91 5.61 -2.59
C ASN A 128 1.78 5.65 -1.56
N LEU A 129 0.63 6.21 -1.94
CA LEU A 129 -0.55 6.27 -1.09
C LEU A 129 -1.11 4.87 -0.82
N ALA A 130 -1.24 4.03 -1.85
CA ALA A 130 -1.69 2.64 -1.70
C ALA A 130 -0.72 1.82 -0.85
N LEU A 131 0.60 2.06 -0.96
CA LEU A 131 1.60 1.38 -0.14
C LEU A 131 1.51 1.74 1.35
N LYS A 132 0.97 2.91 1.71
CA LYS A 132 0.78 3.29 3.13
C LYS A 132 -0.21 2.39 3.88
N GLY A 133 -1.13 1.74 3.16
CA GLY A 133 -2.06 0.76 3.75
C GLY A 133 -1.45 -0.63 3.96
N VAL A 134 -0.18 -0.85 3.61
CA VAL A 134 0.46 -2.17 3.62
C VAL A 134 1.38 -2.33 4.83
N SER A 135 1.33 -3.50 5.46
CA SER A 135 2.35 -3.93 6.43
C SER A 135 3.41 -4.77 5.73
N THR A 136 4.68 -4.38 5.82
CA THR A 136 5.78 -5.03 5.11
C THR A 136 6.68 -5.82 6.07
N THR A 137 7.12 -7.00 5.64
CA THR A 137 8.15 -7.80 6.34
C THR A 137 9.48 -7.69 5.61
N HIS A 138 10.60 -7.74 6.34
CA HIS A 138 11.95 -7.68 5.78
C HIS A 138 12.75 -8.91 6.21
N ILE A 139 13.59 -9.43 5.33
CA ILE A 139 14.54 -10.51 5.65
C ILE A 139 15.89 -9.85 5.95
N THR A 140 16.36 -10.01 7.18
CA THR A 140 17.69 -9.59 7.62
C THR A 140 18.59 -10.82 7.73
N TYR A 141 19.79 -10.78 7.15
CA TYR A 141 20.80 -11.86 7.20
C TYR A 141 21.90 -11.55 8.21
#